data_AF-A0A847XD82-F1
#
_entry.id   AF-A0A847XD82-F1
#
_cell.length_a   1.000
_cell.length_b   1.000
_cell.length_c   1.000
_cell.angle_alpha   90.00
_cell.angle_beta   90.00
_cell.angle_gamma   90.00
#
_symmetry.space_group_name_H-M   'P 1'
#
loop_
_entity.id
_entity.type
_entity.pdbx_description
1 polymer ?
#
loop_
_entity_poly.entity_id
_entity_poly.type
_entity_poly.pdbx_seq_one_letter_code
_entity_poly.pdbx_strand_id
1 'polypeptide(L)'
;RVKEHEDKLFVEAFATQMKLKDVELLDRFVLDEVYYVVRSKDKMYWFNKDFSRYGQQDFISKEGVLEEFDDLGYDVGYGVYDDQIVFTFEKSVHYVFLDVETLEKVFEFGGSDNVVE
;
A
#
# COMPACT_ATOMS: atom_id res chain seq x y z
N ARG A 1 -16.40 -5.14 -10.08
CA ARG A 1 -17.30 -6.31 -10.12
C ARG A 1 -16.59 -7.64 -10.40
N VAL A 2 -15.78 -7.83 -11.46
CA VAL A 2 -14.96 -9.07 -11.62
C VAL A 2 -13.67 -9.02 -10.77
N LYS A 3 -12.94 -7.89 -10.81
CA LYS A 3 -11.69 -7.69 -10.05
C LYS A 3 -11.86 -7.87 -8.54
N GLU A 4 -12.91 -7.27 -7.96
CA GLU A 4 -13.20 -7.36 -6.52
C GLU A 4 -13.42 -8.81 -6.03
N HIS A 5 -13.97 -9.69 -6.89
CA HIS A 5 -14.17 -11.09 -6.53
C HIS A 5 -12.85 -11.87 -6.54
N GLU A 6 -12.00 -11.65 -7.54
CA GLU A 6 -10.68 -12.26 -7.60
C GLU A 6 -9.77 -11.78 -6.47
N ASP A 7 -9.76 -10.48 -6.19
CA ASP A 7 -8.98 -9.89 -5.10
C ASP A 7 -9.37 -10.51 -3.75
N LYS A 8 -10.68 -10.74 -3.53
CA LYS A 8 -11.17 -11.42 -2.32
C LYS A 8 -10.65 -12.86 -2.21
N LEU A 9 -10.59 -13.62 -3.30
CA LEU A 9 -10.08 -14.99 -3.28
C LEU A 9 -8.60 -15.04 -2.92
N PHE A 10 -7.78 -14.11 -3.42
CA PHE A 10 -6.37 -14.03 -3.03
C PHE A 10 -6.20 -13.69 -1.55
N VAL A 11 -6.96 -12.72 -1.04
CA VAL A 11 -6.94 -12.35 0.38
C VAL A 11 -7.38 -13.52 1.27
N GLU A 12 -8.45 -14.24 0.91
CA GLU A 12 -8.93 -15.41 1.65
C GLU A 12 -7.92 -16.58 1.63
N ALA A 13 -7.27 -16.82 0.48
CA ALA A 13 -6.25 -17.84 0.35
C ALA A 13 -5.02 -17.50 1.22
N PHE A 14 -4.55 -16.26 1.18
CA PHE A 14 -3.45 -15.79 2.03
C PHE A 14 -3.81 -15.86 3.51
N ALA A 15 -5.02 -15.42 3.89
CA ALA A 15 -5.51 -15.51 5.26
C ALA A 15 -5.54 -16.96 5.77
N THR A 16 -5.95 -17.90 4.91
CA THR A 16 -5.97 -19.33 5.23
C THR A 16 -4.55 -19.88 5.42
N GLN A 17 -3.63 -19.56 4.51
CA GLN A 17 -2.22 -19.98 4.58
C GLN A 17 -1.53 -19.47 5.85
N MET A 18 -1.76 -18.21 6.19
CA MET A 18 -1.16 -17.52 7.34
C MET A 18 -1.95 -17.73 8.64
N LYS A 19 -3.08 -18.45 8.60
CA LYS A 19 -4.00 -18.68 9.74
C LYS A 19 -4.49 -17.38 10.39
N LEU A 20 -4.70 -16.35 9.57
CA LEU A 20 -5.22 -15.05 10.00
C LEU A 20 -6.74 -15.12 10.19
N LYS A 21 -7.24 -14.25 11.05
CA LYS A 21 -8.68 -14.04 11.28
C LYS A 21 -9.01 -12.58 11.10
N ASP A 22 -10.26 -12.30 10.74
CA ASP A 22 -10.77 -10.93 10.63
C ASP A 22 -9.88 -10.06 9.71
N VAL A 23 -9.59 -10.59 8.52
CA VAL A 23 -8.71 -9.94 7.54
C VAL A 23 -9.47 -8.88 6.77
N GLU A 24 -8.94 -7.67 6.76
CA GLU A 24 -9.43 -6.52 6.00
C GLU A 24 -8.44 -6.19 4.89
N LEU A 25 -8.93 -6.04 3.65
CA LEU A 25 -8.11 -5.50 2.56
C LEU A 25 -8.00 -3.99 2.74
N LEU A 26 -6.80 -3.48 2.97
CA LEU A 26 -6.54 -2.05 3.09
C LEU A 26 -6.40 -1.39 1.72
N ASP A 27 -5.52 -1.95 0.88
CA ASP A 27 -5.23 -1.39 -0.44
C ASP A 27 -4.73 -2.47 -1.41
N ARG A 28 -4.93 -2.20 -2.70
CA ARG A 28 -4.41 -2.99 -3.81
C ARG A 28 -3.53 -2.10 -4.68
N PHE A 29 -2.23 -2.37 -4.65
CA PHE A 29 -1.23 -1.53 -5.27
C PHE A 29 -0.58 -2.22 -6.47
N VAL A 30 -0.26 -1.45 -7.52
CA VAL A 30 0.39 -1.97 -8.73
C VAL A 30 1.62 -1.12 -9.03
N LEU A 31 2.79 -1.76 -9.06
CA LEU A 31 4.05 -1.12 -9.43
C LEU A 31 4.80 -1.97 -10.47
N ASP A 32 5.68 -2.87 -10.01
CA ASP A 32 6.30 -3.93 -10.81
C ASP A 32 5.37 -5.16 -10.90
N GLU A 33 4.71 -5.48 -9.79
CA GLU A 33 3.71 -6.53 -9.65
C GLU A 33 2.43 -5.98 -8.99
N VAL A 34 1.43 -6.85 -8.82
CA VAL A 34 0.24 -6.53 -8.01
C VAL A 34 0.49 -6.98 -6.59
N TYR A 35 0.43 -6.04 -5.66
CA TYR A 35 0.50 -6.30 -4.22
C TYR A 35 -0.84 -6.02 -3.55
N TYR A 36 -1.09 -6.78 -2.50
CA TYR A 36 -2.23 -6.63 -1.61
C TYR A 36 -1.72 -6.27 -0.23
N VAL A 37 -2.24 -5.19 0.35
CA VAL A 37 -1.96 -4.81 1.74
C VAL A 37 -3.20 -5.10 2.56
N VAL A 38 -3.08 -5.94 3.58
CA VAL A 38 -4.19 -6.39 4.42
C VAL A 38 -3.89 -6.16 5.89
N ARG A 39 -4.94 -5.99 6.69
CA ARG A 39 -4.86 -5.89 8.15
C ARG A 39 -5.47 -7.12 8.80
N SER A 40 -4.86 -7.59 9.88
CA SER A 40 -5.47 -8.52 10.82
C SER A 40 -5.04 -8.13 12.23
N LYS A 41 -6.00 -7.70 13.05
CA LYS A 41 -5.76 -7.13 14.39
C LYS A 41 -4.81 -5.92 14.34
N ASP A 42 -3.70 -5.99 15.07
CA ASP A 42 -2.68 -4.94 15.23
C ASP A 42 -1.52 -5.09 14.24
N LYS A 43 -1.66 -5.97 13.24
CA LYS A 43 -0.66 -6.23 12.21
C LYS A 43 -1.20 -5.91 10.84
N MET A 44 -0.31 -5.42 9.99
CA MET A 44 -0.51 -5.34 8.55
C MET A 44 0.42 -6.32 7.84
N TYR A 45 -0.06 -6.86 6.73
CA TYR A 45 0.62 -7.84 5.91
C TYR A 45 0.57 -7.37 4.48
N TRP A 46 1.59 -7.72 3.71
CA TRP A 46 1.60 -7.52 2.27
C TRP A 46 1.98 -8.80 1.56
N PHE A 47 1.47 -9.00 0.35
CA PHE A 47 1.81 -10.16 -0.49
C PHE A 47 1.56 -9.89 -1.98
N ASN A 48 2.27 -10.60 -2.85
CA ASN A 48 1.99 -10.65 -4.29
C ASN A 48 1.10 -11.85 -4.67
N LYS A 49 0.56 -11.86 -5.89
CA LYS A 49 -0.49 -12.82 -6.32
C LYS A 49 -0.13 -14.30 -6.22
N ASP A 50 1.15 -14.65 -6.36
CA ASP A 50 1.62 -16.04 -6.28
C ASP A 50 2.18 -16.41 -4.89
N PHE A 51 2.12 -15.46 -3.95
CA PHE A 51 2.64 -15.58 -2.59
C PHE A 51 4.14 -15.86 -2.50
N SER A 52 4.90 -15.60 -3.58
CA SER A 52 6.36 -15.74 -3.58
C SER A 52 7.04 -14.65 -2.75
N ARG A 53 6.39 -13.48 -2.62
CA ARG A 53 6.84 -12.36 -1.80
C ARG A 53 5.73 -11.94 -0.86
N TYR A 54 6.07 -11.84 0.42
CA TYR A 54 5.16 -11.36 1.45
C TYR A 54 5.95 -10.86 2.65
N GLY A 55 5.31 -10.01 3.45
CA GLY A 55 5.87 -9.50 4.69
C GLY A 55 4.79 -9.07 5.66
N GLN A 56 5.22 -8.67 6.85
CA GLN A 56 4.34 -8.19 7.91
C GLN A 56 5.03 -7.14 8.75
N GLN A 57 4.24 -6.25 9.35
CA GLN A 57 4.71 -5.27 10.33
C GLN A 57 3.55 -4.84 11.26
N ASP A 58 3.85 -4.00 12.24
CA ASP A 58 2.83 -3.39 13.08
C ASP A 58 1.90 -2.50 12.24
N PHE A 59 0.62 -2.48 12.59
CA PHE A 59 -0.36 -1.66 11.89
C PHE A 59 -0.11 -0.17 12.19
N ILE A 60 0.13 0.59 11.13
CA ILE A 60 0.30 2.04 11.17
C ILE A 60 -0.84 2.66 10.36
N SER A 61 -1.63 3.52 11.01
CA SER A 61 -2.78 4.18 10.37
C SER A 61 -2.34 5.31 9.45
N LYS A 62 -2.98 5.42 8.28
CA LYS A 62 -2.84 6.56 7.36
C LYS A 62 -3.62 7.80 7.79
N GLU A 63 -4.47 7.73 8.82
CA GLU A 63 -5.32 8.85 9.27
C GLU A 63 -4.52 10.13 9.54
N GLY A 64 -3.37 10.03 10.22
CA GLY A 64 -2.54 11.20 10.52
C GLY A 64 -1.89 11.85 9.29
N VAL A 65 -1.72 11.10 8.20
CA VAL A 65 -1.10 11.60 6.96
C VAL A 65 -2.16 12.00 5.94
N LEU A 66 -3.36 11.41 6.00
CA LEU A 66 -4.51 11.81 5.20
C LEU A 66 -4.85 13.29 5.42
N GLU A 67 -4.89 13.75 6.68
CA GLU A 67 -5.28 15.12 7.00
C GLU A 67 -4.38 16.18 6.35
N GLU A 68 -3.07 15.92 6.22
CA GLU A 68 -2.14 16.88 5.64
C GLU A 68 -2.15 16.90 4.10
N PHE A 69 -2.53 15.78 3.46
CA PHE A 69 -2.38 15.59 2.01
C PHE A 69 -3.71 15.53 1.24
N ASP A 70 -4.83 15.29 1.92
CA ASP A 70 -6.17 15.32 1.32
C ASP A 70 -6.50 16.71 0.77
N ASP A 71 -6.17 17.77 1.52
CA ASP A 71 -6.33 19.18 1.09
C ASP A 71 -5.50 19.53 -0.17
N LEU A 72 -4.44 18.77 -0.43
CA LEU A 72 -3.57 18.94 -1.59
C LEU A 72 -4.07 18.15 -2.81
N GLY A 73 -5.14 17.37 -2.67
CA GLY A 73 -5.75 16.56 -3.72
C GLY A 73 -4.90 15.34 -4.10
N TYR A 74 -4.15 14.78 -3.16
CA TYR A 74 -3.49 13.48 -3.32
C TYR A 74 -4.46 12.37 -2.93
N ASP A 75 -4.47 11.29 -3.70
CA ASP A 75 -5.03 10.02 -3.25
C ASP A 75 -4.00 9.30 -2.38
N VAL A 76 -4.38 8.96 -1.15
CA VAL A 76 -3.47 8.40 -0.14
C VAL A 76 -3.82 6.94 0.16
N GLY A 77 -2.86 6.07 -0.11
CA GLY A 77 -2.99 4.62 0.03
C GLY A 77 -1.83 3.97 0.76
N TYR A 78 -1.89 2.65 0.87
CA TYR A 78 -0.74 1.81 1.17
C TYR A 78 -0.22 1.14 -0.11
N GLY A 79 1.10 1.03 -0.20
CA GLY A 79 1.80 0.31 -1.28
C GLY A 79 2.88 -0.60 -0.73
N VAL A 80 3.63 -1.21 -1.65
CA VAL A 80 4.81 -2.01 -1.32
C VAL A 80 5.96 -1.52 -2.20
N TYR A 81 7.08 -1.19 -1.57
CA TYR A 81 8.31 -0.80 -2.24
C TYR A 81 9.50 -1.43 -1.50
N ASP A 82 10.40 -2.08 -2.25
CA ASP A 82 11.58 -2.77 -1.70
C ASP A 82 11.29 -3.69 -0.49
N ASP A 83 10.25 -4.54 -0.62
CA ASP A 83 9.76 -5.47 0.42
C ASP A 83 9.27 -4.80 1.72
N GLN A 84 8.93 -3.52 1.68
CA GLN A 84 8.38 -2.74 2.80
C GLN A 84 7.04 -2.10 2.44
N ILE A 85 6.14 -1.94 3.43
CA ILE A 85 4.91 -1.18 3.24
C ILE A 85 5.24 0.31 3.27
N VAL A 86 4.67 1.05 2.33
CA VAL A 86 4.84 2.51 2.19
C VAL A 86 3.49 3.19 2.18
N PHE A 87 3.45 4.46 2.59
CA PHE A 87 2.36 5.35 2.22
C PHE A 87 2.54 5.78 0.77
N THR A 88 1.48 5.71 -0.02
CA THR A 88 1.48 6.14 -1.43
C THR A 88 0.65 7.39 -1.60
N PHE A 89 1.22 8.40 -2.23
CA PHE A 89 0.54 9.65 -2.57
C PHE A 89 0.49 9.76 -4.09
N GLU A 90 -0.71 9.67 -4.66
CA GLU A 90 -0.93 9.74 -6.09
C GLU A 90 -1.66 11.03 -6.46
N LYS A 91 -1.07 11.80 -7.39
CA LYS A 91 -1.71 12.98 -7.98
C LYS A 91 -1.45 13.03 -9.47
N SER A 92 -2.48 12.68 -10.24
CA SER A 92 -2.44 12.65 -11.71
C SER A 92 -1.38 11.71 -12.28
N VAL A 93 -0.14 12.19 -12.45
CA VAL A 93 0.99 11.40 -12.94
C VAL A 93 2.16 11.39 -11.94
N HIS A 94 2.02 12.08 -10.81
CA HIS A 94 3.01 12.17 -9.75
C HIS A 94 2.70 11.16 -8.66
N TYR A 95 3.71 10.37 -8.31
CA TYR A 95 3.67 9.37 -7.26
C TYR A 95 4.80 9.66 -6.28
N VAL A 96 4.48 9.73 -4.99
CA VAL A 96 5.46 9.83 -3.91
C VAL A 96 5.22 8.68 -2.95
N PHE A 97 6.28 7.96 -2.57
CA PHE A 97 6.21 6.92 -1.55
C PHE A 97 7.00 7.34 -0.33
N LEU A 98 6.36 7.24 0.84
CA LEU A 98 6.97 7.52 2.13
C LEU A 98 7.04 6.23 2.95
N ASP A 99 8.15 6.03 3.65
CA ASP A 99 8.25 4.98 4.66
C ASP A 99 7.22 5.23 5.78
N VAL A 100 6.49 4.19 6.18
CA VAL A 100 5.36 4.36 7.11
C VAL A 100 5.78 4.65 8.55
N GLU A 101 7.01 4.33 8.94
CA GLU A 101 7.51 4.55 10.30
C GLU A 101 8.18 5.93 10.46
N THR A 102 8.97 6.31 9.46
CA THR A 102 9.84 7.50 9.49
C THR A 102 9.26 8.68 8.73
N LEU A 103 8.28 8.44 7.85
CA LEU A 103 7.75 9.41 6.88
C LEU A 103 8.80 9.96 5.90
N GLU A 104 9.96 9.30 5.80
CA GLU A 104 10.99 9.67 4.83
C GLU A 104 10.59 9.24 3.42
N LYS A 105 10.89 10.09 2.43
CA LYS A 105 10.61 9.80 1.03
C LYS A 105 11.59 8.74 0.51
N VAL A 106 11.05 7.57 0.16
CA VAL A 106 11.83 6.44 -0.38
C VAL A 106 11.78 6.36 -1.90
N PHE A 107 10.75 6.93 -2.53
CA PHE A 107 10.60 6.92 -3.97
C PHE A 107 9.75 8.09 -4.46
N GLU A 108 10.03 8.55 -5.68
CA GLU A 108 9.24 9.55 -6.38
C GLU A 108 9.29 9.27 -7.88
N PHE A 109 8.13 9.32 -8.53
CA PHE A 109 8.03 9.11 -9.98
C PHE A 109 6.96 10.00 -10.59
N GLY A 110 7.29 10.54 -11.76
CA GLY A 110 6.40 11.38 -12.56
C GLY A 110 6.25 12.79 -12.00
N GLY A 111 6.03 13.73 -12.89
CA GLY A 111 6.22 15.16 -12.61
C GLY A 111 7.10 15.74 -13.69
N SER A 112 6.55 16.68 -14.45
CA SER A 112 7.33 17.55 -15.32
C SER A 112 8.39 18.22 -14.46
N ASP A 113 9.66 18.14 -14.88
CA ASP A 113 10.74 18.98 -14.37
C ASP A 113 10.24 20.42 -14.18
N ASN A 114 10.00 20.80 -12.93
CA ASN A 114 10.26 22.16 -12.50
C ASN A 114 11.47 22.06 -11.58
N VAL A 115 12.63 21.90 -12.23
CA VAL A 115 13.87 22.45 -11.71
C VAL A 115 13.61 23.94 -11.49
N VAL A 116 13.35 24.33 -10.25
CA VAL A 116 13.44 25.72 -9.85
C VAL A 116 14.91 25.97 -9.55
N GLU A 117 15.59 26.64 -10.49
CA GLU A 117 16.83 27.38 -10.21
C GLU A 117 16.60 28.47 -9.16
#